data_AF-A0A2H0J591-F1
#
_entry.id   AF-A0A2H0J591-F1
#
_cell.length_a   1.000
_cell.length_b   1.000
_cell.length_c   1.000
_cell.angle_alpha   90.00
_cell.angle_beta   90.00
_cell.angle_gamma   90.00
#
_symmetry.space_group_name_H-M   'P 1'
#
loop_
_entity.id
_entity.type
_entity.pdbx_description
1 polymer ?
#
loop_
_entity_poly.entity_id
_entity_poly.type
_entity_poly.pdbx_seq_one_letter_code
_entity_poly.pdbx_strand_id
1 'polypeptide(L)'
;MVNKKTRLVVIGNGMAGIRTIEELLKMGADEYEITVFGAEPQPNYNRILLSPVLSGEMKFQETILNDWGWYEDNHITLHVGKLVTKIDRHRCVVETADGLVVPYDRLLIATGSNPIMLPIPGMNLPGVLAYRSIDDVEKMLIAAKTSKRAVVIGGGLLGLEAANGLAIQGMEVAVVHLCEWPMERQLDRVGGGLLKEALEKRGMKFYLARQSEAVLGEDKVTGLRFKDGEEIAADLLVMAAGIRPNIALAKSAGIHCERGIVVSDTMQTYDPKIYAVGECVQHRGQVYGLVAPLFEQAKVAANHLAEYGRMRYEGSSVSTKLKVTGIDLFSAGDFNPGEGDEELILQDAARGVYKKLVLRDNKLRGAVMYGDTVDGSWYFQMMRDGTDISDLREYILFGQGHLGDSGRGGAASVANMPDSAEICGCNGVCKGTIVKAIVEKKLFTLEEVRAHTKASSSCGSCTGLVEALLANTLGGDYSTKPSKKALCACTELTHDEVRAAITKLSLKALPDLMQTLSWKNPDGCHVCRPALNYYLLSAWPGVYQDDSRSRFINERVHANIQKDGT
;
A
#
# COMPACT_ATOMS: atom_id res chain seq x y z
N MET A 1 22.59 40.02 -10.09
CA MET A 1 21.19 39.94 -9.61
C MET A 1 20.94 38.49 -9.27
N VAL A 2 20.65 38.16 -8.00
CA VAL A 2 20.27 36.80 -7.61
C VAL A 2 18.92 36.53 -8.25
N ASN A 3 18.83 35.56 -9.16
CA ASN A 3 17.58 35.22 -9.82
C ASN A 3 16.62 34.71 -8.75
N LYS A 4 15.51 35.42 -8.50
CA LYS A 4 14.57 35.08 -7.44
C LYS A 4 13.83 33.80 -7.86
N LYS A 5 13.97 32.72 -7.08
CA LYS A 5 13.28 31.45 -7.33
C LYS A 5 11.76 31.65 -7.33
N THR A 6 11.07 30.91 -8.20
CA THR A 6 9.61 30.88 -8.28
C THR A 6 9.05 30.16 -7.05
N ARG A 7 8.07 30.72 -6.35
CA ARG A 7 7.49 30.08 -5.16
C ARG A 7 6.42 29.09 -5.57
N LEU A 8 6.63 27.82 -5.26
CA LEU A 8 5.64 26.75 -5.41
C LEU A 8 5.10 26.35 -4.04
N VAL A 9 3.81 26.55 -3.82
CA VAL A 9 3.11 26.03 -2.64
C VAL A 9 2.36 24.76 -3.02
N VAL A 10 2.48 23.72 -2.21
CA VAL A 10 1.75 22.46 -2.34
C VAL A 10 0.82 22.28 -1.15
N ILE A 11 -0.47 22.11 -1.41
CA ILE A 11 -1.48 21.82 -0.39
C ILE A 11 -1.79 20.33 -0.43
N GLY A 12 -1.19 19.56 0.48
CA GLY A 12 -1.38 18.12 0.61
C GLY A 12 -0.06 17.36 0.54
N ASN A 13 0.43 16.93 1.69
CA ASN A 13 1.62 16.08 1.83
C ASN A 13 1.36 14.58 1.52
N GLY A 14 0.38 14.29 0.66
CA GLY A 14 0.02 12.92 0.27
C GLY A 14 0.82 12.39 -0.92
N MET A 15 0.67 11.11 -1.24
CA MET A 15 1.44 10.42 -2.30
C MET A 15 1.40 11.16 -3.65
N ALA A 16 0.25 11.71 -4.07
CA ALA A 16 0.13 12.41 -5.35
C ALA A 16 0.88 13.75 -5.39
N GLY A 17 0.76 14.54 -4.32
CA GLY A 17 1.44 15.84 -4.20
C GLY A 17 2.95 15.67 -4.19
N ILE A 18 3.45 14.77 -3.35
CA ILE A 18 4.90 14.51 -3.25
C ILE A 18 5.43 13.81 -4.50
N ARG A 19 4.66 12.92 -5.13
CA ARG A 19 5.07 12.37 -6.43
C ARG A 19 5.25 13.46 -7.49
N THR A 20 4.42 14.50 -7.47
CA THR A 20 4.58 15.64 -8.41
C THR A 20 5.90 16.37 -8.15
N ILE A 21 6.27 16.53 -6.88
CA ILE A 21 7.56 17.14 -6.51
C ILE A 21 8.74 16.23 -6.86
N GLU A 22 8.65 14.92 -6.64
CA GLU A 22 9.68 13.96 -7.06
C GLU A 22 9.92 14.01 -8.58
N GLU A 23 8.87 14.11 -9.40
CA GLU A 23 9.02 14.23 -10.86
C GLU A 23 9.55 15.61 -11.26
N LEU A 24 9.13 16.68 -10.57
CA LEU A 24 9.63 18.04 -10.82
C LEU A 24 11.13 18.15 -10.50
N LEU A 25 11.59 17.56 -9.41
CA LEU A 25 13.01 17.51 -9.01
C LEU A 25 13.88 16.86 -10.10
N LYS A 26 13.38 15.78 -10.74
CA LYS A 26 14.09 15.12 -11.86
C LYS A 26 14.20 15.99 -13.11
N MET A 27 13.31 16.98 -13.28
CA MET A 27 13.26 17.88 -14.44
C MET A 27 13.99 19.20 -14.21
N GLY A 28 14.60 19.39 -13.03
CA GLY A 28 15.35 20.60 -12.66
C GLY A 28 14.52 21.56 -11.82
N ALA A 29 14.27 21.21 -10.54
CA ALA A 29 13.50 22.07 -9.62
C ALA A 29 14.32 23.20 -8.98
N ASP A 30 15.59 23.42 -9.38
CA ASP A 30 16.46 24.45 -8.80
C ASP A 30 15.88 25.87 -8.92
N GLU A 31 14.95 26.06 -9.85
CA GLU A 31 14.23 27.30 -10.10
C GLU A 31 13.09 27.57 -9.11
N TYR A 32 12.71 26.57 -8.30
CA TYR A 32 11.61 26.66 -7.35
C TYR A 32 12.07 26.79 -5.89
N GLU A 33 11.35 27.62 -5.14
CA GLU A 33 11.29 27.59 -3.68
C GLU A 33 9.99 26.85 -3.29
N ILE A 34 10.12 25.64 -2.73
CA ILE A 34 8.99 24.74 -2.53
C ILE A 34 8.56 24.74 -1.05
N THR A 35 7.28 25.01 -0.81
CA THR A 35 6.65 24.87 0.50
C THR A 35 5.51 23.87 0.43
N VAL A 36 5.52 22.85 1.28
CA VAL A 36 4.50 21.79 1.35
C VAL A 36 3.73 21.88 2.65
N PHE A 37 2.40 21.81 2.57
CA PHE A 37 1.51 21.73 3.72
C PHE A 37 0.88 20.34 3.84
N GLY A 38 0.94 19.77 5.04
CA GLY A 38 0.24 18.56 5.43
C GLY A 38 -0.64 18.82 6.65
N ALA A 39 -1.91 18.43 6.59
CA ALA A 39 -2.81 18.50 7.75
C ALA A 39 -2.47 17.45 8.82
N GLU A 40 -1.92 16.30 8.40
CA GLU A 40 -1.43 15.25 9.31
C GLU A 40 -0.04 15.63 9.87
N PRO A 41 0.29 15.21 11.11
CA PRO A 41 1.57 15.56 11.77
C PRO A 41 2.75 14.70 11.32
N GLN A 42 2.67 14.08 10.15
CA GLN A 42 3.61 13.06 9.66
C GLN A 42 4.22 13.47 8.31
N PRO A 43 5.43 12.98 7.98
CA PRO A 43 5.99 13.11 6.63
C PRO A 43 5.19 12.22 5.64
N ASN A 44 5.56 12.25 4.36
CA ASN A 44 4.83 11.48 3.35
C ASN A 44 4.94 9.97 3.57
N TYR A 45 3.80 9.28 3.54
CA TYR A 45 3.74 7.84 3.73
C TYR A 45 2.78 7.18 2.74
N ASN A 46 2.99 5.89 2.55
CA ASN A 46 2.18 5.05 1.70
C ASN A 46 0.90 4.62 2.42
N ARG A 47 -0.18 5.34 2.14
CA ARG A 47 -1.50 5.10 2.76
C ARG A 47 -2.08 3.70 2.44
N ILE A 48 -1.64 3.04 1.37
CA ILE A 48 -2.08 1.66 1.05
C ILE A 48 -1.59 0.68 2.12
N LEU A 49 -0.43 0.95 2.73
CA LEU A 49 0.20 0.06 3.70
C LEU A 49 -0.38 0.20 5.11
N LEU A 50 -1.41 1.03 5.31
CA LEU A 50 -2.10 1.13 6.60
C LEU A 50 -2.82 -0.17 7.00
N SER A 51 -3.19 -1.03 6.04
CA SER A 51 -3.82 -2.32 6.35
C SER A 51 -2.86 -3.30 7.04
N PRO A 52 -1.63 -3.53 6.51
CA PRO A 52 -0.57 -4.22 7.25
C PRO A 52 -0.23 -3.61 8.62
N VAL A 53 -0.35 -2.28 8.77
CA VAL A 53 -0.14 -1.63 10.07
C VAL A 53 -1.25 -2.01 11.05
N LEU A 54 -2.50 -1.99 10.59
CA LEU A 54 -3.65 -2.41 11.40
C LEU A 54 -3.60 -3.90 11.76
N SER A 55 -3.14 -4.77 10.86
CA SER A 55 -2.97 -6.21 11.18
C SER A 55 -1.74 -6.50 12.06
N GLY A 56 -0.85 -5.53 12.24
CA GLY A 56 0.38 -5.69 13.03
C GLY A 56 1.53 -6.37 12.27
N GLU A 57 1.38 -6.59 10.96
CA GLU A 57 2.42 -7.14 10.08
C GLU A 57 3.52 -6.12 9.77
N MET A 58 3.22 -4.83 9.89
CA MET A 58 4.11 -3.73 9.55
C MET A 58 4.04 -2.61 10.60
N LYS A 59 5.17 -1.95 10.86
CA LYS A 59 5.19 -0.72 11.66
C LYS A 59 4.92 0.50 10.77
N PHE A 60 4.27 1.52 11.31
CA PHE A 60 3.99 2.75 10.58
C PHE A 60 5.25 3.38 9.95
N GLN A 61 6.39 3.33 10.64
CA GLN A 61 7.66 3.88 10.13
C GLN A 61 8.11 3.22 8.82
N GLU A 62 7.74 1.96 8.57
CA GLU A 62 8.06 1.24 7.34
C GLU A 62 7.17 1.69 6.16
N THR A 63 6.13 2.48 6.43
CA THR A 63 5.26 3.06 5.40
C THR A 63 5.75 4.40 4.87
N ILE A 64 6.73 5.03 5.52
CA ILE A 64 7.27 6.34 5.12
C ILE A 64 7.94 6.23 3.76
N LEU A 65 7.52 7.07 2.81
CA LEU A 65 8.06 7.09 1.44
C LEU A 65 9.17 8.13 1.28
N ASN A 66 8.99 9.29 1.90
CA ASN A 66 9.95 10.36 1.95
C ASN A 66 10.04 10.78 3.42
N ASP A 67 11.17 10.47 4.05
CA ASP A 67 11.42 10.81 5.45
C ASP A 67 11.75 12.30 5.62
N TRP A 68 11.96 12.73 6.86
CA TRP A 68 12.28 14.13 7.17
C TRP A 68 13.55 14.61 6.44
N GLY A 69 14.58 13.77 6.38
CA GLY A 69 15.84 14.08 5.71
C GLY A 69 15.66 14.36 4.23
N TRP A 70 14.77 13.62 3.54
CA TRP A 70 14.48 13.86 2.13
C TRP A 70 14.00 15.30 1.85
N TYR A 71 13.17 15.88 2.71
CA TYR A 71 12.71 17.26 2.52
C TYR A 71 13.85 18.26 2.74
N GLU A 72 14.69 18.04 3.76
CA GLU A 72 15.85 18.89 4.06
C GLU A 72 16.87 18.86 2.92
N ASP A 73 17.22 17.67 2.43
CA ASP A 73 18.18 17.43 1.36
C ASP A 73 17.74 18.07 0.02
N ASN A 74 16.43 18.19 -0.20
CA ASN A 74 15.86 18.82 -1.41
C ASN A 74 15.44 20.29 -1.18
N HIS A 75 15.80 20.88 -0.03
CA HIS A 75 15.47 22.26 0.32
C HIS A 75 13.96 22.58 0.26
N ILE A 76 13.13 21.62 0.67
CA ILE A 76 11.66 21.75 0.72
C ILE A 76 11.25 22.14 2.13
N THR A 77 10.51 23.25 2.26
CA THR A 77 9.92 23.64 3.54
C THR A 77 8.65 22.83 3.78
N LEU A 78 8.68 21.89 4.73
CA LEU A 78 7.53 21.07 5.11
C LEU A 78 6.84 21.60 6.37
N HIS A 79 5.55 21.89 6.26
CA HIS A 79 4.66 22.26 7.35
C HIS A 79 3.65 21.13 7.63
N VAL A 80 3.95 20.28 8.61
CA VAL A 80 3.04 19.21 9.08
C VAL A 80 2.07 19.71 10.17
N GLY A 81 0.93 19.04 10.32
CA GLY A 81 -0.10 19.47 11.29
C GLY A 81 -0.71 20.85 10.98
N LYS A 82 -0.49 21.38 9.77
CA LYS A 82 -0.94 22.71 9.34
C LYS A 82 -2.03 22.55 8.28
N LEU A 83 -3.28 22.65 8.71
CA LEU A 83 -4.42 22.67 7.79
C LEU A 83 -4.49 24.03 7.07
N VAL A 84 -4.40 24.02 5.75
CA VAL A 84 -4.70 25.20 4.92
C VAL A 84 -6.21 25.39 4.86
N THR A 85 -6.69 26.55 5.28
CA THR A 85 -8.12 26.88 5.40
C THR A 85 -8.59 27.85 4.34
N LYS A 86 -7.67 28.60 3.71
CA LYS A 86 -8.01 29.59 2.68
C LYS A 86 -6.94 29.69 1.60
N ILE A 87 -7.39 29.89 0.36
CA ILE A 87 -6.57 30.31 -0.77
C ILE A 87 -7.10 31.68 -1.22
N ASP A 88 -6.27 32.71 -1.11
CA ASP A 88 -6.58 34.04 -1.61
C ASP A 88 -5.88 34.24 -2.96
N ARG A 89 -6.66 34.08 -4.03
CA ARG A 89 -6.14 34.11 -5.41
C ARG A 89 -5.72 35.50 -5.86
N HIS A 90 -6.38 36.54 -5.36
CA HIS A 90 -6.03 37.92 -5.71
C HIS A 90 -4.69 38.31 -5.11
N ARG A 91 -4.45 37.96 -3.84
CA ARG A 91 -3.16 38.18 -3.16
C ARG A 91 -2.12 37.11 -3.47
N CYS A 92 -2.52 36.01 -4.10
CA CYS A 92 -1.69 34.83 -4.34
C CYS A 92 -1.05 34.31 -3.03
N VAL A 93 -1.86 34.09 -2.00
CA VAL A 93 -1.42 33.54 -0.70
C VAL A 93 -2.30 32.37 -0.27
N VAL A 94 -1.72 31.46 0.51
CA VAL A 94 -2.45 30.45 1.29
C VAL A 94 -2.42 30.85 2.76
N GLU A 95 -3.51 30.57 3.49
CA GLU A 95 -3.60 30.81 4.93
C GLU A 95 -3.92 29.51 5.65
N THR A 96 -3.21 29.21 6.74
CA THR A 96 -3.45 28.05 7.59
C THR A 96 -4.38 28.37 8.76
N ALA A 97 -4.93 27.33 9.39
CA ALA A 97 -5.82 27.45 10.54
C ALA A 97 -5.22 28.23 11.73
N ASP A 98 -3.90 28.16 11.91
CA ASP A 98 -3.15 28.86 12.95
C ASP A 98 -2.62 30.24 12.50
N GLY A 99 -3.02 30.72 11.32
CA GLY A 99 -2.76 32.07 10.85
C GLY A 99 -1.45 32.28 10.08
N LEU A 100 -0.70 31.23 9.75
CA LEU A 100 0.45 31.35 8.86
C LEU A 100 -0.04 31.70 7.45
N VAL A 101 0.54 32.75 6.86
CA VAL A 101 0.23 33.21 5.50
C VAL A 101 1.46 33.03 4.61
N VAL A 102 1.34 32.23 3.56
CA VAL A 102 2.46 31.95 2.63
C VAL A 102 2.10 32.37 1.21
N PRO A 103 2.88 33.26 0.58
CA PRO A 103 2.67 33.66 -0.80
C PRO A 103 3.16 32.61 -1.80
N TYR A 104 2.52 32.55 -2.97
CA TYR A 104 2.86 31.63 -4.04
C TYR A 104 2.89 32.31 -5.41
N ASP A 105 3.71 31.78 -6.32
CA ASP A 105 3.70 32.12 -7.75
C ASP A 105 3.05 31.00 -8.57
N ARG A 106 3.15 29.76 -8.06
CA ARG A 106 2.42 28.56 -8.49
C ARG A 106 1.84 27.85 -7.27
N LEU A 107 0.64 27.28 -7.43
CA LEU A 107 -0.04 26.51 -6.40
C LEU A 107 -0.40 25.13 -6.92
N LEU A 108 -0.12 24.09 -6.14
CA LEU A 108 -0.53 22.72 -6.41
C LEU A 108 -1.52 22.25 -5.32
N ILE A 109 -2.75 21.94 -5.70
CA ILE A 109 -3.76 21.38 -4.80
C ILE A 109 -3.74 19.84 -4.93
N ALA A 110 -3.35 19.17 -3.85
CA ALA A 110 -3.25 17.71 -3.75
C ALA A 110 -3.97 17.20 -2.48
N THR A 111 -5.17 17.74 -2.23
CA THR A 111 -5.95 17.53 -0.99
C THR A 111 -6.57 16.14 -0.86
N GLY A 112 -6.46 15.30 -1.90
CA GLY A 112 -6.92 13.92 -1.88
C GLY A 112 -8.44 13.80 -1.71
N SER A 113 -8.87 12.88 -0.86
CA SER A 113 -10.28 12.57 -0.64
C SER A 113 -10.59 12.40 0.85
N ASN A 114 -11.87 12.57 1.19
CA ASN A 114 -12.42 12.31 2.52
C ASN A 114 -13.24 11.01 2.52
N PRO A 115 -13.22 10.23 3.61
CA PRO A 115 -14.12 9.09 3.80
C PRO A 115 -15.60 9.51 3.71
N ILE A 116 -16.43 8.64 3.15
CA ILE A 116 -17.88 8.83 3.15
C ILE A 116 -18.44 8.30 4.48
N MET A 117 -18.93 9.22 5.31
CA MET A 117 -19.76 8.91 6.48
C MET A 117 -21.23 8.85 6.05
N LEU A 118 -21.98 7.83 6.47
CA LEU A 118 -23.40 7.75 6.11
C LEU A 118 -24.21 8.81 6.87
N PRO A 119 -25.19 9.45 6.23
CA PRO A 119 -26.04 10.45 6.88
C PRO A 119 -27.16 9.78 7.71
N ILE A 120 -26.78 8.97 8.69
CA ILE A 120 -27.70 8.27 9.60
C ILE A 120 -27.50 8.72 11.06
N PRO A 121 -28.53 8.62 11.93
CA PRO A 121 -28.40 8.94 13.34
C PRO A 121 -27.27 8.14 14.03
N GLY A 122 -26.62 8.77 15.00
CA GLY A 122 -25.55 8.15 15.80
C GLY A 122 -24.17 8.06 15.11
N MET A 123 -24.02 8.53 13.87
CA MET A 123 -22.73 8.43 13.14
C MET A 123 -21.59 9.26 13.75
N ASN A 124 -21.89 10.20 14.67
CA ASN A 124 -20.89 11.00 15.38
C ASN A 124 -20.57 10.44 16.79
N LEU A 125 -21.13 9.29 17.16
CA LEU A 125 -20.89 8.69 18.48
C LEU A 125 -19.43 8.26 18.63
N PRO A 126 -18.84 8.39 19.83
CA PRO A 126 -17.57 7.76 20.15
C PRO A 126 -17.57 6.26 19.81
N GLY A 127 -16.48 5.80 19.18
CA GLY A 127 -16.37 4.44 18.65
C GLY A 127 -16.86 4.27 17.21
N VAL A 128 -17.35 5.34 16.57
CA VAL A 128 -17.51 5.39 15.11
C VAL A 128 -16.26 6.02 14.50
N LEU A 129 -15.52 5.25 13.70
CA LEU A 129 -14.27 5.68 13.08
C LEU A 129 -14.35 5.58 11.56
N ALA A 130 -13.63 6.44 10.87
CA ALA A 130 -13.30 6.22 9.47
C ALA A 130 -12.09 5.27 9.35
N TYR A 131 -11.73 4.87 8.13
CA TYR A 131 -10.47 4.19 7.87
C TYR A 131 -9.74 4.84 6.70
N ARG A 132 -8.82 5.77 7.02
CA ARG A 132 -8.09 6.52 6.00
C ARG A 132 -6.68 6.92 6.41
N SER A 133 -6.50 7.41 7.62
CA SER A 133 -5.25 7.97 8.14
C SER A 133 -4.60 7.05 9.15
N ILE A 134 -3.33 7.32 9.49
CA ILE A 134 -2.67 6.62 10.59
C ILE A 134 -3.35 6.90 11.93
N ASP A 135 -3.90 8.10 12.14
CA ASP A 135 -4.68 8.44 13.34
C ASP A 135 -5.94 7.56 13.45
N ASP A 136 -6.61 7.25 12.32
CA ASP A 136 -7.72 6.30 12.32
C ASP A 136 -7.25 4.90 12.75
N VAL A 137 -6.13 4.41 12.20
CA VAL A 137 -5.55 3.11 12.56
C VAL A 137 -5.18 3.04 14.03
N GLU A 138 -4.53 4.07 14.56
CA GLU A 138 -4.15 4.13 15.98
C GLU A 138 -5.38 4.09 16.88
N LYS A 139 -6.44 4.83 16.56
CA LYS A 139 -7.72 4.77 17.28
C LYS A 139 -8.37 3.39 17.18
N MET A 140 -8.33 2.75 16.02
CA MET A 140 -8.82 1.38 15.83
C MET A 140 -8.04 0.38 16.69
N LEU A 141 -6.71 0.47 16.73
CA LEU A 141 -5.84 -0.37 17.57
C LEU A 141 -6.08 -0.15 19.06
N ILE A 142 -6.35 1.08 19.49
CA ILE A 142 -6.72 1.40 20.87
C ILE A 142 -8.09 0.78 21.20
N ALA A 143 -9.07 0.93 20.32
CA ALA A 143 -10.40 0.35 20.49
C ALA A 143 -10.33 -1.18 20.59
N ALA A 144 -9.54 -1.83 19.74
CA ALA A 144 -9.37 -3.29 19.72
C ALA A 144 -8.82 -3.87 21.04
N LYS A 145 -8.05 -3.08 21.82
CA LYS A 145 -7.55 -3.53 23.14
C LYS A 145 -8.64 -3.63 24.21
N THR A 146 -9.74 -2.90 24.05
CA THR A 146 -10.77 -2.73 25.10
C THR A 146 -12.16 -3.22 24.67
N SER A 147 -12.36 -3.38 23.36
CA SER A 147 -13.62 -3.73 22.74
C SER A 147 -13.55 -5.13 22.14
N LYS A 148 -14.69 -5.81 22.02
CA LYS A 148 -14.73 -7.19 21.50
C LYS A 148 -15.32 -7.28 20.11
N ARG A 149 -16.28 -6.41 19.76
CA ARG A 149 -17.08 -6.53 18.53
C ARG A 149 -16.88 -5.33 17.63
N ALA A 150 -16.50 -5.57 16.38
CA ALA A 150 -16.39 -4.54 15.36
C ALA A 150 -17.38 -4.78 14.22
N VAL A 151 -18.03 -3.70 13.77
CA VAL A 151 -18.82 -3.68 12.54
C VAL A 151 -18.12 -2.81 11.52
N VAL A 152 -17.78 -3.37 10.37
CA VAL A 152 -17.22 -2.61 9.23
C VAL A 152 -18.32 -2.40 8.20
N ILE A 153 -18.66 -1.13 7.94
CA ILE A 153 -19.65 -0.77 6.90
C ILE A 153 -18.91 -0.55 5.58
N GLY A 154 -19.09 -1.50 4.66
CA GLY A 154 -18.53 -1.50 3.31
C GLY A 154 -17.80 -2.81 2.99
N GLY A 155 -18.31 -3.56 2.01
CA GLY A 155 -17.71 -4.82 1.52
C GLY A 155 -16.68 -4.63 0.40
N GLY A 156 -16.10 -3.42 0.26
CA GLY A 156 -15.03 -3.15 -0.70
C GLY A 156 -13.64 -3.43 -0.11
N LEU A 157 -12.59 -3.23 -0.91
CA LEU A 157 -11.20 -3.59 -0.57
C LEU A 157 -10.79 -3.09 0.81
N LEU A 158 -10.91 -1.78 1.06
CA LEU A 158 -10.51 -1.17 2.33
C LEU A 158 -11.33 -1.71 3.51
N GLY A 159 -12.62 -2.00 3.30
CA GLY A 159 -13.47 -2.54 4.36
C GLY A 159 -13.11 -3.97 4.72
N LEU A 160 -12.84 -4.82 3.71
CA LEU A 160 -12.40 -6.20 3.95
C LEU A 160 -11.01 -6.26 4.60
N GLU A 161 -10.09 -5.38 4.20
CA GLU A 161 -8.78 -5.26 4.83
C GLU A 161 -8.88 -4.74 6.27
N ALA A 162 -9.73 -3.75 6.55
CA ALA A 162 -10.01 -3.29 7.90
C ALA A 162 -10.59 -4.40 8.77
N ALA A 163 -11.55 -5.16 8.21
CA ALA A 163 -12.18 -6.27 8.89
C ALA A 163 -11.15 -7.35 9.25
N ASN A 164 -10.25 -7.67 8.33
CA ASN A 164 -9.15 -8.61 8.57
C ASN A 164 -8.18 -8.11 9.64
N GLY A 165 -7.77 -6.85 9.54
CA GLY A 165 -6.88 -6.24 10.53
C GLY A 165 -7.47 -6.33 11.94
N LEU A 166 -8.73 -5.94 12.11
CA LEU A 166 -9.42 -6.00 13.41
C LEU A 166 -9.64 -7.44 13.90
N ALA A 167 -9.91 -8.40 13.01
CA ALA A 167 -10.01 -9.80 13.37
C ALA A 167 -8.67 -10.36 13.88
N ILE A 168 -7.56 -9.99 13.24
CA ILE A 168 -6.20 -10.34 13.69
C ILE A 168 -5.88 -9.70 15.05
N GLN A 169 -6.38 -8.49 15.31
CA GLN A 169 -6.30 -7.85 16.64
C GLN A 169 -7.20 -8.53 17.70
N GLY A 170 -7.93 -9.59 17.35
CA GLY A 170 -8.71 -10.41 18.28
C GLY A 170 -10.17 -9.98 18.44
N MET A 171 -10.69 -9.11 17.57
CA MET A 171 -12.09 -8.72 17.59
C MET A 171 -12.97 -9.71 16.83
N GLU A 172 -14.22 -9.87 17.26
CA GLU A 172 -15.28 -10.46 16.45
C GLU A 172 -15.75 -9.43 15.42
N VAL A 173 -15.61 -9.74 14.13
CA VAL A 173 -15.87 -8.77 13.06
C VAL A 173 -17.06 -9.18 12.20
N ALA A 174 -17.96 -8.22 11.99
CA ALA A 174 -19.04 -8.28 11.02
C ALA A 174 -18.82 -7.24 9.90
N VAL A 175 -18.94 -7.67 8.65
CA VAL A 175 -18.93 -6.80 7.47
C VAL A 175 -20.36 -6.59 7.02
N VAL A 176 -20.80 -5.33 7.00
CA VAL A 176 -22.10 -4.91 6.48
C VAL A 176 -21.91 -4.33 5.11
N HIS A 177 -22.68 -4.81 4.13
CA HIS A 177 -22.60 -4.31 2.76
C HIS A 177 -23.99 -4.20 2.12
N LEU A 178 -24.15 -3.16 1.30
CA LEU A 178 -25.42 -2.86 0.64
C LEU A 178 -25.76 -3.84 -0.48
N CYS A 179 -24.74 -4.37 -1.17
CA CYS A 179 -24.92 -5.28 -2.29
C CYS A 179 -24.95 -6.75 -1.84
N GLU A 180 -25.39 -7.64 -2.74
CA GLU A 180 -25.54 -9.08 -2.47
C GLU A 180 -24.21 -9.83 -2.31
N TRP A 181 -23.09 -9.27 -2.77
CA TRP A 181 -21.75 -9.84 -2.61
C TRP A 181 -20.70 -8.73 -2.39
N PRO A 182 -19.56 -9.04 -1.73
CA PRO A 182 -18.47 -8.08 -1.55
C PRO A 182 -17.75 -7.79 -2.87
N MET A 183 -17.06 -6.65 -2.95
CA MET A 183 -16.26 -6.25 -4.11
C MET A 183 -17.06 -6.20 -5.43
N GLU A 184 -18.33 -5.79 -5.39
CA GLU A 184 -19.26 -5.87 -6.52
C GLU A 184 -18.82 -5.07 -7.76
N ARG A 185 -17.92 -4.11 -7.57
CA ARG A 185 -17.32 -3.31 -8.64
C ARG A 185 -16.14 -4.00 -9.33
N GLN A 186 -15.55 -5.02 -8.71
CA GLN A 186 -14.36 -5.72 -9.18
C GLN A 186 -14.59 -7.21 -9.41
N LEU A 187 -15.63 -7.78 -8.80
CA LEU A 187 -16.00 -9.19 -8.91
C LEU A 187 -17.46 -9.30 -9.30
N ASP A 188 -17.76 -10.32 -10.08
CA ASP A 188 -19.12 -10.77 -10.27
C ASP A 188 -19.60 -11.64 -9.08
N ARG A 189 -20.84 -12.11 -9.17
CA ARG A 189 -21.49 -12.87 -8.10
C ARG A 189 -20.73 -14.14 -7.72
N VAL A 190 -20.11 -14.83 -8.71
CA VAL A 190 -19.36 -16.07 -8.46
C VAL A 190 -18.06 -15.76 -7.72
N GLY A 191 -17.27 -14.81 -8.24
CA GLY A 191 -16.02 -14.39 -7.57
C GLY A 191 -16.28 -13.81 -6.17
N GLY A 192 -17.33 -12.99 -6.02
CA GLY A 192 -17.73 -12.42 -4.74
C GLY A 192 -18.20 -13.47 -3.73
N GLY A 193 -18.91 -14.51 -4.19
CA GLY A 193 -19.31 -15.65 -3.37
C GLY A 193 -18.11 -16.45 -2.86
N LEU A 194 -17.16 -16.77 -3.74
CA LEU A 194 -15.91 -17.45 -3.35
C LEU A 194 -15.12 -16.64 -2.32
N LEU A 195 -15.02 -15.32 -2.52
CA LEU A 195 -14.36 -14.41 -1.57
C LEU A 195 -15.05 -14.42 -0.21
N LYS A 196 -16.39 -14.29 -0.20
CA LYS A 196 -17.19 -14.34 1.03
C LYS A 196 -16.94 -15.64 1.80
N GLU A 197 -17.07 -16.79 1.15
CA GLU A 197 -16.87 -18.09 1.79
C GLU A 197 -15.45 -18.25 2.36
N ALA A 198 -14.44 -17.78 1.63
CA ALA A 198 -13.06 -17.83 2.09
C ALA A 198 -12.82 -16.95 3.33
N LEU A 199 -13.47 -15.79 3.40
CA LEU A 199 -13.38 -14.87 4.55
C LEU A 199 -14.21 -15.34 5.74
N GLU A 200 -15.37 -15.95 5.52
CA GLU A 200 -16.19 -16.57 6.59
C GLU A 200 -15.45 -17.74 7.25
N LYS A 201 -14.72 -18.55 6.48
CA LYS A 201 -13.84 -19.60 7.01
C LYS A 201 -12.73 -19.06 7.91
N ARG A 202 -12.43 -17.76 7.83
CA ARG A 202 -11.45 -17.07 8.68
C ARG A 202 -12.09 -16.35 9.87
N GLY A 203 -13.39 -16.58 10.10
CA GLY A 203 -14.11 -16.09 11.29
C GLY A 203 -14.85 -14.76 11.10
N MET A 204 -14.87 -14.20 9.88
CA MET A 204 -15.67 -13.00 9.60
C MET A 204 -17.16 -13.35 9.44
N LYS A 205 -18.04 -12.45 9.85
CA LYS A 205 -19.48 -12.52 9.58
C LYS A 205 -19.86 -11.53 8.50
N PHE A 206 -20.80 -11.88 7.62
CA PHE A 206 -21.26 -10.99 6.55
C PHE A 206 -22.77 -10.72 6.64
N TYR A 207 -23.11 -9.44 6.54
CA TYR A 207 -24.47 -8.91 6.47
C TYR A 207 -24.62 -8.20 5.13
N LEU A 208 -24.94 -8.99 4.09
CA LEU A 208 -25.05 -8.54 2.70
C LEU A 208 -26.49 -8.18 2.37
N ALA A 209 -26.69 -7.35 1.35
CA ALA A 209 -28.00 -6.78 1.03
C ALA A 209 -28.67 -6.11 2.25
N ARG A 210 -27.86 -5.52 3.15
CA ARG A 210 -28.34 -4.84 4.36
C ARG A 210 -28.10 -3.33 4.26
N GLN A 211 -29.14 -2.57 4.59
CA GLN A 211 -29.07 -1.11 4.66
C GLN A 211 -29.10 -0.65 6.11
N SER A 212 -28.02 0.01 6.54
CA SER A 212 -27.93 0.66 7.86
C SER A 212 -28.96 1.79 7.99
N GLU A 213 -29.65 1.82 9.12
CA GLU A 213 -30.65 2.84 9.45
C GLU A 213 -30.16 3.80 10.53
N ALA A 214 -29.56 3.29 11.62
CA ALA A 214 -29.06 4.10 12.72
C ALA A 214 -27.93 3.38 13.47
N VAL A 215 -26.94 4.15 13.92
CA VAL A 215 -25.95 3.68 14.91
C VAL A 215 -26.58 3.83 16.29
N LEU A 216 -26.51 2.77 17.10
CA LEU A 216 -27.12 2.70 18.43
C LEU A 216 -26.12 3.12 19.50
N GLY A 217 -26.63 3.80 20.53
CA GLY A 217 -25.84 4.24 21.68
C GLY A 217 -26.22 5.66 22.13
N GLU A 218 -25.90 5.98 23.39
CA GLU A 218 -26.05 7.33 23.96
C GLU A 218 -24.68 8.02 24.05
N ASP A 219 -23.78 7.49 24.90
CA ASP A 219 -22.43 8.04 25.10
C ASP A 219 -21.39 7.48 24.11
N LYS A 220 -21.61 6.29 23.59
CA LYS A 220 -20.73 5.59 22.65
C LYS A 220 -21.52 4.54 21.86
N VAL A 221 -20.95 4.06 20.76
CA VAL A 221 -21.57 2.99 19.96
C VAL A 221 -21.78 1.72 20.79
N THR A 222 -22.97 1.14 20.65
CA THR A 222 -23.34 -0.17 21.22
C THR A 222 -23.89 -1.14 20.17
N GLY A 223 -24.22 -0.65 18.97
CA GLY A 223 -24.76 -1.47 17.90
C GLY A 223 -25.10 -0.69 16.63
N LEU A 224 -25.66 -1.42 15.67
CA LEU A 224 -26.14 -0.93 14.39
C LEU A 224 -27.52 -1.53 14.13
N ARG A 225 -28.49 -0.67 13.79
CA ARG A 225 -29.83 -1.08 13.32
C ARG A 225 -29.90 -1.02 11.81
N PHE A 226 -30.49 -2.04 11.21
CA PHE A 226 -30.83 -2.08 9.79
C PHE A 226 -32.28 -1.64 9.55
N LYS A 227 -32.59 -1.25 8.30
CA LYS A 227 -33.94 -0.79 7.93
C LYS A 227 -35.05 -1.83 8.04
N ASP A 228 -34.70 -3.13 8.08
CA ASP A 228 -35.67 -4.20 8.33
C ASP A 228 -35.92 -4.44 9.83
N GLY A 229 -35.31 -3.62 10.69
CA GLY A 229 -35.46 -3.66 12.14
C GLY A 229 -34.48 -4.59 12.85
N GLU A 230 -33.68 -5.38 12.13
CA GLU A 230 -32.64 -6.22 12.74
C GLU A 230 -31.54 -5.32 13.34
N GLU A 231 -31.08 -5.68 14.55
CA GLU A 231 -30.01 -5.00 15.26
C GLU A 231 -28.84 -5.95 15.51
N ILE A 232 -27.63 -5.44 15.30
CA ILE A 232 -26.40 -6.15 15.63
C ILE A 232 -25.58 -5.34 16.63
N ALA A 233 -24.96 -6.03 17.58
CA ALA A 233 -24.17 -5.36 18.61
C ALA A 233 -22.76 -5.04 18.12
N ALA A 234 -22.26 -3.85 18.48
CA ALA A 234 -20.98 -3.33 18.03
C ALA A 234 -20.38 -2.41 19.09
N ASP A 235 -19.11 -2.61 19.41
CA ASP A 235 -18.36 -1.76 20.32
C ASP A 235 -17.45 -0.77 19.55
N LEU A 236 -17.19 -1.10 18.29
CA LEU A 236 -16.47 -0.30 17.30
C LEU A 236 -17.23 -0.37 15.97
N LEU A 237 -17.42 0.76 15.31
CA LEU A 237 -17.97 0.84 13.97
C LEU A 237 -16.97 1.54 13.05
N VAL A 238 -16.63 0.90 11.93
CA VAL A 238 -15.66 1.42 10.97
C VAL A 238 -16.36 1.72 9.65
N MET A 239 -16.24 2.96 9.19
CA MET A 239 -16.76 3.42 7.92
C MET A 239 -15.76 3.20 6.79
N ALA A 240 -16.13 2.30 5.87
CA ALA A 240 -15.39 1.97 4.65
C ALA A 240 -16.31 2.01 3.40
N ALA A 241 -17.27 2.93 3.38
CA ALA A 241 -18.29 3.07 2.32
C ALA A 241 -17.82 3.87 1.08
N GLY A 242 -16.50 3.97 0.88
CA GLY A 242 -15.88 4.74 -0.20
C GLY A 242 -15.41 6.14 0.22
N ILE A 243 -14.93 6.89 -0.77
CA ILE A 243 -14.29 8.20 -0.60
C ILE A 243 -14.93 9.25 -1.52
N ARG A 244 -14.80 10.52 -1.14
CA ARG A 244 -15.24 11.68 -1.92
C ARG A 244 -14.08 12.66 -2.11
N PRO A 245 -13.85 13.20 -3.33
CA PRO A 245 -12.85 14.23 -3.58
C PRO A 245 -12.92 15.38 -2.56
N ASN A 246 -11.77 15.76 -1.98
CA ASN A 246 -11.69 16.81 -0.98
C ASN A 246 -11.54 18.19 -1.66
N ILE A 247 -12.67 18.79 -2.00
CA ILE A 247 -12.74 19.99 -2.86
C ILE A 247 -13.20 21.25 -2.12
N ALA A 248 -13.45 21.18 -0.81
CA ALA A 248 -14.03 22.28 -0.06
C ALA A 248 -13.18 23.56 -0.13
N LEU A 249 -11.85 23.43 0.01
CA LEU A 249 -10.90 24.54 -0.08
C LEU A 249 -10.85 25.16 -1.48
N ALA A 250 -10.89 24.34 -2.53
CA ALA A 250 -10.90 24.82 -3.90
C ALA A 250 -12.21 25.56 -4.23
N LYS A 251 -13.36 25.02 -3.77
CA LYS A 251 -14.67 25.67 -3.91
C LYS A 251 -14.73 27.01 -3.20
N SER A 252 -14.24 27.11 -1.95
CA SER A 252 -14.23 28.39 -1.22
C SER A 252 -13.30 29.43 -1.85
N ALA A 253 -12.26 28.99 -2.56
CA ALA A 253 -11.39 29.83 -3.37
C ALA A 253 -11.95 30.20 -4.75
N GLY A 254 -13.19 29.80 -5.07
CA GLY A 254 -13.81 30.06 -6.37
C GLY A 254 -13.18 29.28 -7.53
N ILE A 255 -12.49 28.16 -7.27
CA ILE A 255 -12.00 27.25 -8.31
C ILE A 255 -13.15 26.36 -8.78
N HIS A 256 -13.25 26.16 -10.11
CA HIS A 256 -14.34 25.37 -10.68
C HIS A 256 -14.25 23.91 -10.22
N CYS A 257 -15.33 23.43 -9.60
CA CYS A 257 -15.43 22.09 -9.06
C CYS A 257 -16.81 21.50 -9.36
N GLU A 258 -16.85 20.24 -9.74
CA GLU A 258 -18.08 19.44 -9.88
C GLU A 258 -18.04 18.31 -8.84
N ARG A 259 -17.77 17.07 -9.28
CA ARG A 259 -17.48 15.93 -8.39
C ARG A 259 -16.07 16.05 -7.80
N GLY A 260 -15.13 16.60 -8.57
CA GLY A 260 -13.76 16.94 -8.19
C GLY A 260 -13.39 18.36 -8.64
N ILE A 261 -12.16 18.79 -8.36
CA ILE A 261 -11.55 20.01 -8.92
C ILE A 261 -11.35 19.77 -10.40
N VAL A 262 -11.99 20.58 -11.24
CA VAL A 262 -11.94 20.38 -12.69
C VAL A 262 -10.62 20.90 -13.23
N VAL A 263 -9.91 20.02 -13.97
CA VAL A 263 -8.62 20.34 -14.59
C VAL A 263 -8.62 20.02 -16.09
N SER A 264 -7.74 20.71 -16.81
CA SER A 264 -7.42 20.44 -18.22
C SER A 264 -6.55 19.17 -18.37
N ASP A 265 -6.23 18.79 -19.61
CA ASP A 265 -5.27 17.70 -19.90
C ASP A 265 -3.85 17.99 -19.41
N THR A 266 -3.56 19.21 -18.94
CA THR A 266 -2.26 19.60 -18.37
C THR A 266 -2.27 19.64 -16.84
N MET A 267 -3.35 19.16 -16.21
CA MET A 267 -3.59 19.18 -14.75
C MET A 267 -3.76 20.59 -14.17
N GLN A 268 -3.92 21.59 -15.03
CA GLN A 268 -4.14 22.97 -14.65
C GLN A 268 -5.64 23.22 -14.42
N THR A 269 -5.98 24.01 -13.41
CA THR A 269 -7.34 24.54 -13.25
C THR A 269 -7.58 25.67 -14.27
N TYR A 270 -8.77 26.28 -14.27
CA TYR A 270 -8.99 27.48 -15.09
C TYR A 270 -8.11 28.67 -14.66
N ASP A 271 -7.62 28.68 -13.42
CA ASP A 271 -6.63 29.64 -12.98
C ASP A 271 -5.24 29.17 -13.41
N PRO A 272 -4.53 29.93 -14.25
CA PRO A 272 -3.26 29.49 -14.81
C PRO A 272 -2.14 29.34 -13.76
N LYS A 273 -2.30 29.89 -12.56
CA LYS A 273 -1.32 29.72 -11.48
C LYS A 273 -1.55 28.44 -10.66
N ILE A 274 -2.67 27.75 -10.86
CA ILE A 274 -3.14 26.69 -9.96
C ILE A 274 -3.30 25.38 -10.72
N TYR A 275 -2.60 24.36 -10.24
CA TYR A 275 -2.69 22.97 -10.67
C TYR A 275 -3.40 22.16 -9.59
N ALA A 276 -3.97 21.02 -9.97
CA ALA A 276 -4.48 20.04 -9.03
C ALA A 276 -4.15 18.62 -9.49
N VAL A 277 -3.83 17.74 -8.54
CA VAL A 277 -3.46 16.33 -8.78
C VAL A 277 -4.04 15.44 -7.68
N GLY A 278 -4.24 14.16 -7.97
CA GLY A 278 -4.68 13.19 -6.97
C GLY A 278 -6.20 13.00 -6.96
N GLU A 279 -6.69 12.36 -5.89
CA GLU A 279 -8.12 11.99 -5.78
C GLU A 279 -9.06 13.20 -5.68
N CYS A 280 -8.53 14.41 -5.43
CA CYS A 280 -9.33 15.62 -5.42
C CYS A 280 -9.74 16.08 -6.83
N VAL A 281 -9.11 15.53 -7.88
CA VAL A 281 -9.25 15.97 -9.27
C VAL A 281 -10.40 15.28 -9.99
N GLN A 282 -11.07 16.06 -10.83
CA GLN A 282 -11.91 15.57 -11.91
C GLN A 282 -11.29 15.95 -13.26
N HIS A 283 -10.99 14.96 -14.10
CA HIS A 283 -10.47 15.14 -15.45
C HIS A 283 -11.41 14.46 -16.44
N ARG A 284 -11.85 15.20 -17.47
CA ARG A 284 -12.82 14.71 -18.49
C ARG A 284 -14.04 13.98 -17.90
N GLY A 285 -14.58 14.52 -16.80
CA GLY A 285 -15.74 13.95 -16.09
C GLY A 285 -15.44 12.76 -15.16
N GLN A 286 -14.20 12.29 -15.12
CA GLN A 286 -13.77 11.14 -14.32
C GLN A 286 -13.00 11.54 -13.08
N VAL A 287 -13.17 10.75 -12.02
CA VAL A 287 -12.44 10.85 -10.75
C VAL A 287 -11.81 9.50 -10.45
N TYR A 288 -10.55 9.50 -10.00
CA TYR A 288 -9.79 8.28 -9.74
C TYR A 288 -9.46 8.15 -8.25
N GLY A 289 -9.61 6.92 -7.73
CA GLY A 289 -9.24 6.54 -6.36
C GLY A 289 -8.10 5.51 -6.32
N LEU A 290 -7.20 5.54 -7.32
CA LEU A 290 -6.16 4.54 -7.54
C LEU A 290 -4.82 5.24 -7.78
N VAL A 291 -3.72 4.70 -7.22
CA VAL A 291 -2.40 5.34 -7.25
C VAL A 291 -1.86 5.57 -8.66
N ALA A 292 -2.04 4.61 -9.59
CA ALA A 292 -1.47 4.73 -10.95
C ALA A 292 -1.98 5.98 -11.68
N PRO A 293 -3.30 6.20 -11.80
CA PRO A 293 -3.83 7.45 -12.33
C PRO A 293 -3.26 8.70 -11.66
N LEU A 294 -3.14 8.71 -10.33
CA LEU A 294 -2.63 9.90 -9.62
C LEU A 294 -1.15 10.17 -9.92
N PHE A 295 -0.36 9.12 -10.14
CA PHE A 295 1.06 9.26 -10.49
C PHE A 295 1.26 9.68 -11.94
N GLU A 296 0.38 9.26 -12.85
CA GLU A 296 0.32 9.79 -14.22
C GLU A 296 -0.04 11.29 -14.21
N GLN A 297 -1.05 11.69 -13.44
CA GLN A 297 -1.40 13.10 -13.22
C GLN A 297 -0.20 13.89 -12.68
N ALA A 298 0.50 13.35 -11.67
CA ALA A 298 1.69 13.98 -11.09
C ALA A 298 2.81 14.20 -12.12
N LYS A 299 3.09 13.21 -12.98
CA LYS A 299 4.08 13.32 -14.07
C LYS A 299 3.72 14.44 -15.05
N VAL A 300 2.44 14.52 -15.44
CA VAL A 300 1.96 15.55 -16.36
C VAL A 300 2.04 16.93 -15.72
N ALA A 301 1.55 17.10 -14.48
CA ALA A 301 1.63 18.36 -13.76
C ALA A 301 3.08 18.85 -13.59
N ALA A 302 4.00 17.95 -13.21
CA ALA A 302 5.42 18.25 -13.09
C ALA A 302 6.03 18.71 -14.41
N ASN A 303 5.67 18.08 -15.54
CA ASN A 303 6.15 18.48 -16.86
C ASN A 303 5.75 19.91 -17.27
N HIS A 304 4.56 20.34 -16.86
CA HIS A 304 4.09 21.71 -17.11
C HIS A 304 4.64 22.71 -16.10
N LEU A 305 4.80 22.32 -14.83
CA LEU A 305 5.46 23.14 -13.82
C LEU A 305 6.95 23.37 -14.16
N ALA A 306 7.61 22.39 -14.79
CA ALA A 306 8.97 22.52 -15.32
C ALA A 306 9.05 23.29 -16.66
N GLU A 307 7.93 23.86 -17.13
CA GLU A 307 7.82 24.64 -18.38
C GLU A 307 8.20 23.88 -19.66
N TYR A 308 8.28 22.55 -19.62
CA TYR A 308 8.54 21.74 -20.83
C TYR A 308 7.31 21.72 -21.75
N GLY A 309 6.11 21.59 -21.16
CA GLY A 309 4.84 21.74 -21.88
C GLY A 309 4.52 20.66 -22.92
N ARG A 310 5.06 19.43 -22.75
CA ARG A 310 5.00 18.37 -23.77
C ARG A 310 4.00 17.26 -23.49
N MET A 311 3.62 17.07 -22.22
CA MET A 311 2.78 15.94 -21.81
C MET A 311 1.29 16.33 -21.71
N ARG A 312 0.42 15.35 -21.94
CA ARG A 312 -1.02 15.46 -21.70
C ARG A 312 -1.50 14.23 -20.96
N TYR A 313 -2.41 14.43 -20.02
CA TYR A 313 -3.15 13.36 -19.38
C TYR A 313 -4.43 13.11 -20.18
N GLU A 314 -4.57 11.92 -20.75
CA GLU A 314 -5.71 11.57 -21.60
C GLU A 314 -6.80 10.78 -20.85
N GLY A 315 -6.56 10.50 -19.57
CA GLY A 315 -7.30 9.54 -18.75
C GLY A 315 -6.57 8.21 -18.67
N SER A 316 -6.77 7.48 -17.57
CA SER A 316 -6.16 6.16 -17.36
C SER A 316 -7.17 5.05 -17.61
N SER A 317 -6.77 4.04 -18.39
CA SER A 317 -7.44 2.73 -18.44
C SER A 317 -6.97 1.91 -17.25
N VAL A 318 -7.89 1.52 -16.37
CA VAL A 318 -7.54 0.85 -15.12
C VAL A 318 -7.75 -0.65 -15.21
N SER A 319 -6.75 -1.43 -14.81
CA SER A 319 -6.94 -2.80 -14.36
C SER A 319 -6.79 -2.83 -12.84
N THR A 320 -7.55 -3.72 -12.21
CA THR A 320 -7.61 -3.81 -10.76
C THR A 320 -7.05 -5.17 -10.35
N LYS A 321 -5.74 -5.22 -10.10
CA LYS A 321 -5.08 -6.38 -9.49
C LYS A 321 -4.97 -6.15 -7.99
N LEU A 322 -5.78 -6.87 -7.22
CA LEU A 322 -5.91 -6.68 -5.78
C LEU A 322 -5.54 -7.95 -5.04
N LYS A 323 -5.14 -7.77 -3.79
CA LYS A 323 -4.97 -8.84 -2.83
C LYS A 323 -5.86 -8.49 -1.64
N VAL A 324 -6.85 -9.33 -1.36
CA VAL A 324 -7.72 -9.19 -0.20
C VAL A 324 -7.35 -10.28 0.77
N THR A 325 -6.68 -9.93 1.86
CA THR A 325 -6.27 -10.90 2.91
C THR A 325 -5.43 -12.06 2.36
N GLY A 326 -4.58 -11.81 1.37
CA GLY A 326 -3.79 -12.87 0.72
C GLY A 326 -4.49 -13.65 -0.39
N ILE A 327 -5.75 -13.32 -0.71
CA ILE A 327 -6.48 -13.86 -1.87
C ILE A 327 -6.26 -12.93 -3.05
N ASP A 328 -5.71 -13.45 -4.14
CA ASP A 328 -5.45 -12.69 -5.35
C ASP A 328 -6.73 -12.53 -6.19
N LEU A 329 -7.00 -11.30 -6.61
CA LEU A 329 -8.16 -10.91 -7.42
C LEU A 329 -7.69 -10.07 -8.61
N PHE A 330 -8.35 -10.24 -9.75
CA PHE A 330 -8.09 -9.42 -10.92
C PHE A 330 -9.38 -9.07 -11.64
N SER A 331 -9.51 -7.82 -12.07
CA SER A 331 -10.53 -7.41 -13.05
C SER A 331 -10.04 -6.32 -13.99
N ALA A 332 -10.56 -6.36 -15.21
CA ALA A 332 -10.29 -5.36 -16.23
C ALA A 332 -11.46 -5.28 -17.23
N GLY A 333 -11.63 -4.11 -17.86
CA GLY A 333 -12.66 -3.89 -18.88
C GLY A 333 -14.09 -4.02 -18.35
N ASP A 334 -15.04 -4.24 -19.26
CA ASP A 334 -16.42 -4.56 -18.89
C ASP A 334 -16.62 -6.07 -18.91
N PHE A 335 -16.67 -6.63 -17.70
CA PHE A 335 -16.84 -8.06 -17.46
C PHE A 335 -18.30 -8.45 -17.17
N ASN A 336 -19.23 -7.51 -17.34
CA ASN A 336 -20.66 -7.81 -17.32
C ASN A 336 -21.13 -7.95 -18.77
N PRO A 337 -21.55 -9.16 -19.20
CA PRO A 337 -21.97 -9.39 -20.57
C PRO A 337 -23.23 -8.56 -20.89
N GLY A 338 -23.19 -7.87 -22.03
CA GLY A 338 -24.35 -7.24 -22.65
C GLY A 338 -24.93 -8.10 -23.77
N GLU A 339 -25.96 -7.59 -24.45
CA GLU A 339 -26.48 -8.22 -25.66
C GLU A 339 -25.38 -8.33 -26.73
N GLY A 340 -25.23 -9.52 -27.30
CA GLY A 340 -24.19 -9.85 -28.29
C GLY A 340 -22.80 -10.16 -27.72
N ASP A 341 -22.63 -10.15 -26.39
CA ASP A 341 -21.39 -10.63 -25.76
C ASP A 341 -21.41 -12.14 -25.57
N GLU A 342 -20.21 -12.73 -25.58
CA GLU A 342 -19.99 -14.13 -25.25
C GLU A 342 -19.16 -14.25 -23.96
N GLU A 343 -19.40 -15.31 -23.19
CA GLU A 343 -18.66 -15.58 -21.95
C GLU A 343 -17.85 -16.88 -22.07
N LEU A 344 -16.57 -16.80 -21.69
CA LEU A 344 -15.72 -17.97 -21.47
C LEU A 344 -15.43 -18.08 -19.97
N ILE A 345 -15.74 -19.25 -19.38
CA ILE A 345 -15.63 -19.48 -17.93
C ILE A 345 -14.81 -20.73 -17.65
N LEU A 346 -13.84 -20.60 -16.72
CA LEU A 346 -13.15 -21.71 -16.07
C LEU A 346 -13.35 -21.58 -14.56
N GLN A 347 -13.87 -22.62 -13.93
CA GLN A 347 -14.08 -22.67 -12.49
C GLN A 347 -13.61 -24.00 -11.90
N ASP A 348 -12.70 -23.92 -10.93
CA ASP A 348 -12.31 -25.02 -10.06
C ASP A 348 -12.52 -24.59 -8.61
N ALA A 349 -13.70 -24.91 -8.08
CA ALA A 349 -14.11 -24.50 -6.74
C ALA A 349 -13.24 -25.13 -5.63
N ALA A 350 -12.77 -26.36 -5.83
CA ALA A 350 -11.94 -27.06 -4.85
C ALA A 350 -10.55 -26.42 -4.73
N ARG A 351 -9.98 -25.96 -5.84
CA ARG A 351 -8.72 -25.19 -5.87
C ARG A 351 -8.91 -23.69 -5.59
N GLY A 352 -10.14 -23.21 -5.53
CA GLY A 352 -10.46 -21.79 -5.36
C GLY A 352 -10.03 -20.95 -6.56
N VAL A 353 -10.14 -21.49 -7.78
CA VAL A 353 -9.80 -20.79 -9.03
C VAL A 353 -11.07 -20.47 -9.80
N TYR A 354 -11.19 -19.21 -10.22
CA TYR A 354 -12.24 -18.77 -11.13
C TYR A 354 -11.65 -17.77 -12.13
N LYS A 355 -11.93 -17.98 -13.42
CA LYS A 355 -11.56 -17.10 -14.53
C LYS A 355 -12.78 -16.92 -15.42
N LYS A 356 -13.13 -15.68 -15.70
CA LYS A 356 -14.16 -15.31 -16.67
C LYS A 356 -13.60 -14.27 -17.64
N LEU A 357 -13.82 -14.50 -18.93
CA LEU A 357 -13.53 -13.56 -20.00
C LEU A 357 -14.83 -13.23 -20.72
N VAL A 358 -15.06 -11.95 -20.99
CA VAL A 358 -16.18 -11.45 -21.79
C VAL A 358 -15.65 -11.01 -23.14
N LEU A 359 -16.30 -11.46 -24.20
CA LEU A 359 -15.89 -11.26 -25.57
C LEU A 359 -16.95 -10.53 -26.38
N ARG A 360 -16.49 -9.74 -27.36
CA ARG A 360 -17.30 -9.19 -28.44
C ARG A 360 -16.49 -9.24 -29.72
N ASP A 361 -17.05 -9.80 -30.79
CA ASP A 361 -16.39 -9.92 -32.09
C ASP A 361 -14.98 -10.55 -32.00
N ASN A 362 -14.85 -11.66 -31.24
CA ASN A 362 -13.58 -12.33 -30.93
C ASN A 362 -12.50 -11.43 -30.29
N LYS A 363 -12.89 -10.35 -29.60
CA LYS A 363 -11.99 -9.50 -28.83
C LYS A 363 -12.38 -9.46 -27.37
N LEU A 364 -11.41 -9.36 -26.49
CA LEU A 364 -11.65 -9.23 -25.05
C LEU A 364 -12.28 -7.87 -24.74
N ARG A 365 -13.45 -7.91 -24.11
CA ARG A 365 -14.19 -6.76 -23.58
C ARG A 365 -13.93 -6.59 -22.08
N GLY A 366 -13.77 -7.69 -21.36
CA GLY A 366 -13.46 -7.68 -19.94
C GLY A 366 -13.00 -9.03 -19.41
N ALA A 367 -12.46 -9.01 -18.19
CA ALA A 367 -12.01 -10.20 -17.48
C ALA A 367 -12.23 -10.06 -15.97
N VAL A 368 -12.55 -11.17 -15.31
CA VAL A 368 -12.61 -11.34 -13.85
C VAL A 368 -11.87 -12.61 -13.48
N MET A 369 -11.01 -12.54 -12.48
CA MET A 369 -10.27 -13.69 -11.98
C MET A 369 -10.19 -13.67 -10.45
N TYR A 370 -10.24 -14.86 -9.86
CA TYR A 370 -10.14 -15.11 -8.43
C TYR A 370 -9.20 -16.30 -8.18
N GLY A 371 -8.30 -16.14 -7.21
CA GLY A 371 -7.30 -17.15 -6.84
C GLY A 371 -6.10 -17.13 -7.78
N ASP A 372 -6.24 -17.72 -8.96
CA ASP A 372 -5.20 -17.66 -10.00
C ASP A 372 -5.40 -16.42 -10.87
N THR A 373 -4.53 -15.43 -10.72
CA THR A 373 -4.58 -14.14 -11.44
C THR A 373 -3.34 -13.86 -12.30
N VAL A 374 -2.52 -14.90 -12.54
CA VAL A 374 -1.21 -14.75 -13.20
C VAL A 374 -1.37 -14.12 -14.59
N ASP A 375 -2.39 -14.55 -15.33
CA ASP A 375 -2.66 -14.11 -16.71
C ASP A 375 -3.37 -12.75 -16.83
N GLY A 376 -3.74 -12.11 -15.70
CA GLY A 376 -4.58 -10.89 -15.74
C GLY A 376 -3.96 -9.76 -16.56
N SER A 377 -2.66 -9.51 -16.39
CA SER A 377 -1.95 -8.48 -17.16
C SER A 377 -1.93 -8.78 -18.66
N TRP A 378 -1.85 -10.06 -19.04
CA TRP A 378 -1.87 -10.48 -20.43
C TRP A 378 -3.24 -10.23 -21.06
N TYR A 379 -4.33 -10.59 -20.38
CA TYR A 379 -5.68 -10.26 -20.85
C TYR A 379 -5.91 -8.76 -20.98
N PHE A 380 -5.43 -7.96 -20.02
CA PHE A 380 -5.58 -6.51 -20.10
C PHE A 380 -4.81 -5.90 -21.29
N GLN A 381 -3.61 -6.40 -21.56
CA GLN A 381 -2.84 -5.98 -22.73
C GLN A 381 -3.59 -6.31 -24.02
N MET A 382 -4.12 -7.53 -24.15
CA MET A 382 -4.92 -7.92 -25.32
C MET A 382 -6.19 -7.07 -25.51
N MET A 383 -6.85 -6.67 -24.41
CA MET A 383 -7.98 -5.72 -24.47
C MET A 383 -7.53 -4.36 -25.01
N ARG A 384 -6.40 -3.83 -24.52
CA ARG A 384 -5.85 -2.54 -24.97
C ARG A 384 -5.46 -2.57 -26.44
N ASP A 385 -4.87 -3.68 -26.89
CA ASP A 385 -4.40 -3.86 -28.26
C ASP A 385 -5.54 -4.24 -29.22
N GLY A 386 -6.73 -4.57 -28.70
CA GLY A 386 -7.86 -5.03 -29.49
C GLY A 386 -7.56 -6.33 -30.25
N THR A 387 -6.79 -7.23 -29.64
CA THR A 387 -6.32 -8.49 -30.23
C THR A 387 -7.49 -9.40 -30.56
N ASP A 388 -7.53 -9.92 -31.79
CA ASP A 388 -8.44 -10.99 -32.19
C ASP A 388 -7.96 -12.32 -31.58
N ILE A 389 -8.86 -13.02 -30.89
CA ILE A 389 -8.55 -14.25 -30.15
C ILE A 389 -9.05 -15.53 -30.83
N SER A 390 -9.50 -15.46 -32.09
CA SER A 390 -10.10 -16.59 -32.81
C SER A 390 -9.24 -17.86 -32.72
N ASP A 391 -7.93 -17.73 -32.95
CA ASP A 391 -6.98 -18.84 -32.93
C ASP A 391 -6.58 -19.29 -31.52
N LEU A 392 -6.84 -18.47 -30.50
CA LEU A 392 -6.47 -18.72 -29.11
C LEU A 392 -7.63 -19.26 -28.28
N ARG A 393 -8.84 -19.22 -28.83
CA ARG A 393 -10.11 -19.35 -28.09
C ARG A 393 -10.23 -20.66 -27.29
N GLU A 394 -9.70 -21.76 -27.83
CA GLU A 394 -9.73 -23.08 -27.17
C GLU A 394 -8.85 -23.14 -25.90
N TYR A 395 -7.76 -22.36 -25.85
CA TYR A 395 -6.73 -22.48 -24.81
C TYR A 395 -6.64 -21.24 -23.92
N ILE A 396 -7.28 -20.12 -24.31
CA ILE A 396 -7.09 -18.81 -23.70
C ILE A 396 -7.37 -18.79 -22.18
N LEU A 397 -8.32 -19.60 -21.70
CA LEU A 397 -8.66 -19.72 -20.27
C LEU A 397 -7.58 -20.44 -19.44
N PHE A 398 -6.76 -21.28 -20.07
CA PHE A 398 -5.65 -21.96 -19.41
C PHE A 398 -4.42 -21.04 -19.29
N GLY A 399 -4.46 -19.85 -19.88
CA GLY A 399 -3.45 -18.82 -19.72
C GLY A 399 -2.33 -18.89 -20.75
N GLN A 400 -1.46 -17.87 -20.74
CA GLN A 400 -0.43 -17.67 -21.76
C GLN A 400 0.55 -18.87 -21.83
N GLY A 401 0.81 -19.51 -20.70
CA GLY A 401 1.73 -20.66 -20.61
C GLY A 401 1.21 -21.95 -21.26
N HIS A 402 -0.10 -22.04 -21.56
CA HIS A 402 -0.74 -23.23 -22.12
C HIS A 402 -1.08 -23.13 -23.61
N LEU A 403 -0.75 -22.01 -24.26
CA LEU A 403 -0.96 -21.80 -25.71
C LEU A 403 -0.06 -22.65 -26.63
N GLY A 404 0.63 -23.66 -26.08
CA GLY A 404 1.37 -24.63 -26.87
C GLY A 404 2.79 -24.20 -27.22
N ASP A 405 3.59 -25.24 -27.47
CA ASP A 405 5.04 -25.32 -27.63
C ASP A 405 5.69 -24.29 -28.58
N SER A 406 6.27 -23.25 -27.98
CA SER A 406 7.65 -22.87 -28.26
C SER A 406 8.38 -22.75 -26.91
N GLY A 407 8.64 -23.90 -26.29
CA GLY A 407 9.09 -24.07 -24.92
C GLY A 407 9.92 -22.93 -24.32
N ARG A 408 9.35 -22.27 -23.30
CA ARG A 408 10.03 -21.53 -22.21
C ARG A 408 8.98 -21.01 -21.20
N GLY A 409 8.54 -21.88 -20.29
CA GLY A 409 7.68 -21.55 -19.15
C GLY A 409 8.40 -21.76 -17.81
N GLY A 410 8.24 -20.81 -16.87
CA GLY A 410 8.84 -20.82 -15.53
C GLY A 410 10.24 -20.19 -15.50
N ALA A 411 10.40 -19.08 -14.76
CA ALA A 411 11.51 -18.07 -14.87
C ALA A 411 11.65 -17.40 -16.26
N ALA A 412 11.40 -18.15 -17.33
CA ALA A 412 11.44 -17.67 -18.70
C ALA A 412 10.29 -16.73 -19.10
N SER A 413 9.20 -16.67 -18.32
CA SER A 413 8.06 -15.76 -18.56
C SER A 413 8.50 -14.29 -18.53
N VAL A 414 9.33 -13.90 -17.56
CA VAL A 414 9.80 -12.53 -17.40
C VAL A 414 10.89 -12.18 -18.41
N ALA A 415 11.78 -13.15 -18.70
CA ALA A 415 12.82 -12.98 -19.72
C ALA A 415 12.23 -12.70 -21.11
N ASN A 416 11.09 -13.31 -21.43
CA ASN A 416 10.44 -13.20 -22.75
C ASN A 416 9.48 -11.99 -22.88
N MET A 417 9.17 -11.27 -21.80
CA MET A 417 8.37 -10.04 -21.89
C MET A 417 9.11 -8.96 -22.70
N PRO A 418 8.42 -8.16 -23.54
CA PRO A 418 9.04 -7.00 -24.18
C PRO A 418 9.44 -5.95 -23.13
N ASP A 419 10.43 -5.12 -23.44
CA ASP A 419 10.88 -4.05 -22.52
C ASP A 419 9.80 -3.02 -22.21
N SER A 420 8.81 -2.87 -23.11
CA SER A 420 7.62 -2.05 -22.93
C SER A 420 6.57 -2.68 -22.00
N ALA A 421 6.67 -3.96 -21.65
CA ALA A 421 5.70 -4.62 -20.78
C ALA A 421 5.64 -3.94 -19.41
N GLU A 422 4.44 -3.53 -19.01
CA GLU A 422 4.20 -2.90 -17.72
C GLU A 422 4.30 -3.93 -16.59
N ILE A 423 5.26 -3.75 -15.69
CA ILE A 423 5.50 -4.66 -14.57
C ILE A 423 4.86 -4.12 -13.30
N CYS A 424 5.10 -2.84 -12.99
CA CYS A 424 4.52 -2.17 -11.84
C CYS A 424 3.40 -1.24 -12.29
N GLY A 425 2.16 -1.72 -12.24
CA GLY A 425 1.04 -0.93 -12.71
C GLY A 425 0.83 0.37 -11.92
N CYS A 426 0.91 0.32 -10.59
CA CYS A 426 0.72 1.51 -9.75
C CYS A 426 1.75 2.63 -9.97
N ASN A 427 2.95 2.33 -10.47
CA ASN A 427 3.98 3.34 -10.77
C ASN A 427 4.17 3.57 -12.28
N GLY A 428 3.49 2.77 -13.12
CA GLY A 428 3.69 2.72 -14.56
C GLY A 428 5.14 2.40 -14.93
N VAL A 429 5.75 1.41 -14.28
CA VAL A 429 7.15 1.03 -14.54
C VAL A 429 7.19 -0.22 -15.40
N CYS A 430 7.80 -0.10 -16.57
CA CYS A 430 7.99 -1.20 -17.51
C CYS A 430 9.25 -2.02 -17.20
N LYS A 431 9.31 -3.24 -17.74
CA LYS A 431 10.46 -4.15 -17.63
C LYS A 431 11.77 -3.45 -17.98
N GLY A 432 11.84 -2.76 -19.11
CA GLY A 432 13.07 -2.11 -19.59
C GLY A 432 13.61 -1.08 -18.60
N THR A 433 12.73 -0.32 -17.92
CA THR A 433 13.14 0.63 -16.88
C THR A 433 13.78 -0.06 -15.67
N ILE A 434 13.21 -1.18 -15.24
CA ILE A 434 13.73 -1.95 -14.09
C ILE A 434 15.08 -2.57 -14.45
N VAL A 435 15.16 -3.26 -15.59
CA VAL A 435 16.40 -3.91 -16.06
C VAL A 435 17.51 -2.87 -16.25
N LYS A 436 17.22 -1.73 -16.91
CA LYS A 436 18.18 -0.64 -17.09
C LYS A 436 18.70 -0.12 -15.75
N ALA A 437 17.82 0.10 -14.77
CA ALA A 437 18.23 0.58 -13.46
C ALA A 437 19.12 -0.43 -12.71
N ILE A 438 18.75 -1.73 -12.75
CA ILE A 438 19.55 -2.81 -12.14
C ILE A 438 20.97 -2.81 -12.72
N VAL A 439 21.11 -2.74 -14.05
CA VAL A 439 22.40 -2.80 -14.74
C VAL A 439 23.22 -1.53 -14.53
N GLU A 440 22.65 -0.35 -14.79
CA GLU A 440 23.39 0.92 -14.76
C GLU A 440 23.79 1.31 -13.33
N LYS A 441 22.94 1.01 -12.35
CA LYS A 441 23.17 1.40 -10.95
C LYS A 441 23.67 0.27 -10.07
N LYS A 442 23.86 -0.94 -10.64
CA LYS A 442 24.34 -2.14 -9.92
C LYS A 442 23.50 -2.42 -8.67
N LEU A 443 22.19 -2.57 -8.87
CA LEU A 443 21.24 -2.83 -7.77
C LEU A 443 21.16 -4.35 -7.54
N PHE A 444 21.30 -4.79 -6.29
CA PHE A 444 21.35 -6.21 -5.92
C PHE A 444 20.15 -6.66 -5.09
N THR A 445 19.36 -5.72 -4.58
CA THR A 445 18.24 -5.98 -3.69
C THR A 445 16.93 -5.37 -4.17
N LEU A 446 15.82 -5.93 -3.72
CA LEU A 446 14.49 -5.38 -3.99
C LEU A 446 14.34 -3.94 -3.46
N GLU A 447 14.93 -3.63 -2.29
CA GLU A 447 14.86 -2.29 -1.70
C GLU A 447 15.59 -1.25 -2.54
N GLU A 448 16.74 -1.60 -3.10
CA GLU A 448 17.46 -0.71 -4.03
C GLU A 448 16.65 -0.47 -5.32
N VAL A 449 16.03 -1.52 -5.87
CA VAL A 449 15.14 -1.38 -7.03
C VAL A 449 13.95 -0.48 -6.69
N ARG A 450 13.33 -0.65 -5.52
CA ARG A 450 12.25 0.22 -5.01
C ARG A 450 12.73 1.66 -4.88
N ALA A 451 13.90 1.90 -4.31
CA ALA A 451 14.45 3.24 -4.11
C ALA A 451 14.69 3.97 -5.44
N HIS A 452 15.18 3.26 -6.47
CA HIS A 452 15.57 3.89 -7.74
C HIS A 452 14.50 3.90 -8.83
N THR A 453 13.62 2.90 -8.86
CA THR A 453 12.59 2.76 -9.92
C THR A 453 11.18 3.04 -9.40
N LYS A 454 10.98 2.99 -8.08
CA LYS A 454 9.68 2.96 -7.41
C LYS A 454 8.82 1.75 -7.78
N ALA A 455 9.33 0.76 -8.54
CA ALA A 455 8.61 -0.49 -8.74
C ALA A 455 8.45 -1.23 -7.40
N SER A 456 7.30 -1.86 -7.17
CA SER A 456 6.95 -2.58 -5.92
C SER A 456 6.77 -1.71 -4.66
N SER A 457 7.08 -0.40 -4.69
CA SER A 457 7.04 0.44 -3.48
C SER A 457 5.63 0.98 -3.11
N SER A 458 4.64 0.91 -4.00
CA SER A 458 3.29 1.45 -3.74
C SER A 458 2.26 0.39 -3.35
N CYS A 459 1.69 -0.38 -4.29
CA CYS A 459 0.69 -1.40 -3.94
C CYS A 459 1.28 -2.80 -3.68
N GLY A 460 2.57 -3.02 -3.98
CA GLY A 460 3.26 -4.30 -3.75
C GLY A 460 2.82 -5.47 -4.64
N SER A 461 1.77 -5.35 -5.46
CA SER A 461 1.24 -6.48 -6.26
C SER A 461 2.22 -7.05 -7.28
N CYS A 462 3.19 -6.25 -7.73
CA CYS A 462 4.23 -6.65 -8.67
C CYS A 462 5.51 -7.17 -8.00
N THR A 463 5.57 -7.29 -6.67
CA THR A 463 6.81 -7.61 -5.94
C THR A 463 7.47 -8.89 -6.46
N GLY A 464 6.72 -9.98 -6.58
CA GLY A 464 7.28 -11.24 -7.09
C GLY A 464 7.80 -11.15 -8.53
N LEU A 465 7.19 -10.30 -9.38
CA LEU A 465 7.69 -10.06 -10.74
C LEU A 465 8.99 -9.22 -10.73
N VAL A 466 9.10 -8.25 -9.82
CA VAL A 466 10.32 -7.45 -9.65
C VAL A 466 11.46 -8.33 -9.11
N GLU A 467 11.18 -9.19 -8.14
CA GLU A 467 12.14 -10.18 -7.62
C GLU A 467 12.58 -11.17 -8.71
N ALA A 468 11.65 -11.64 -9.55
CA ALA A 468 11.98 -12.48 -10.69
C ALA A 468 12.82 -11.74 -11.75
N LEU A 469 12.53 -10.46 -12.04
CA LEU A 469 13.36 -9.63 -12.92
C LEU A 469 14.76 -9.43 -12.35
N LEU A 470 14.86 -9.16 -11.06
CA LEU A 470 16.14 -8.96 -10.36
C LEU A 470 16.97 -10.25 -10.41
N ALA A 471 16.35 -11.39 -10.08
CA ALA A 471 16.97 -12.70 -10.20
C ALA A 471 17.42 -13.03 -11.64
N ASN A 472 16.58 -12.72 -12.63
CA ASN A 472 16.89 -13.00 -14.03
C ASN A 472 17.95 -12.05 -14.61
N THR A 473 18.01 -10.79 -14.15
CA THR A 473 18.97 -9.79 -14.64
C THR A 473 20.35 -9.98 -14.03
N LEU A 474 20.41 -10.35 -12.75
CA LEU A 474 21.66 -10.57 -12.02
C LEU A 474 22.15 -12.03 -12.07
N GLY A 475 21.30 -12.98 -12.43
CA GLY A 475 21.62 -14.40 -12.41
C GLY A 475 21.97 -14.88 -10.98
N GLY A 476 23.12 -15.55 -10.84
CA GLY A 476 23.63 -16.07 -9.56
C GLY A 476 24.07 -15.00 -8.55
N ASP A 477 24.21 -13.73 -8.98
CA ASP A 477 24.54 -12.59 -8.11
C ASP A 477 23.31 -11.98 -7.43
N TYR A 478 22.14 -12.61 -7.60
CA TYR A 478 20.92 -12.21 -6.91
C TYR A 478 21.00 -12.54 -5.41
N SER A 479 21.15 -11.50 -4.59
CA SER A 479 20.99 -11.62 -3.14
C SER A 479 19.51 -11.62 -2.78
N THR A 480 18.88 -12.80 -2.78
CA THR A 480 17.85 -13.02 -1.75
C THR A 480 18.55 -12.76 -0.42
N LYS A 481 17.93 -11.97 0.48
CA LYS A 481 18.43 -11.79 1.86
C LYS A 481 19.13 -13.07 2.31
N PRO A 482 20.38 -13.04 2.82
CA PRO A 482 21.00 -14.26 3.31
C PRO A 482 20.06 -14.87 4.34
N SER A 483 19.56 -16.07 4.05
CA SER A 483 18.55 -16.80 4.83
C SER A 483 19.04 -17.20 6.23
N LYS A 484 20.19 -16.70 6.65
CA LYS A 484 20.83 -16.95 7.93
C LYS A 484 21.34 -15.65 8.49
N LYS A 485 20.52 -14.99 9.30
CA LYS A 485 20.99 -13.91 10.17
C LYS A 485 21.84 -14.54 11.27
N ALA A 486 23.15 -14.36 11.18
CA ALA A 486 24.07 -14.79 12.22
C ALA A 486 23.71 -14.16 13.57
N LEU A 487 23.98 -14.86 14.67
CA LEU A 487 23.67 -14.43 16.05
C LEU A 487 24.24 -13.03 16.34
N CYS A 488 25.46 -12.76 15.89
CA CYS A 488 26.13 -11.46 15.94
C CYS A 488 27.37 -11.49 15.04
N ALA A 489 28.12 -10.39 14.95
CA ALA A 489 29.36 -10.30 14.16
C ALA A 489 30.47 -11.29 14.59
N CYS A 490 30.37 -11.90 15.77
CA CYS A 490 31.36 -12.86 16.27
C CYS A 490 31.20 -14.28 15.70
N THR A 491 30.16 -14.55 14.90
CA THR A 491 29.92 -15.87 14.28
C THR A 491 29.21 -15.71 12.93
N GLU A 492 29.19 -16.79 12.15
CA GLU A 492 28.33 -16.92 10.96
C GLU A 492 27.11 -17.82 11.24
N LEU A 493 27.06 -18.43 12.43
CA LEU A 493 25.97 -19.31 12.84
C LEU A 493 24.74 -18.52 13.30
N THR A 494 23.56 -19.02 12.92
CA THR A 494 22.27 -18.53 13.41
C THR A 494 21.98 -18.98 14.84
N HIS A 495 20.98 -18.37 15.46
CA HIS A 495 20.49 -18.78 16.79
C HIS A 495 20.13 -20.27 16.86
N ASP A 496 19.47 -20.80 15.82
CA ASP A 496 19.00 -22.19 15.81
C ASP A 496 20.13 -23.19 15.59
N GLU A 497 21.11 -22.85 14.75
CA GLU A 497 22.31 -23.67 14.55
C GLU A 497 23.14 -23.77 15.83
N VAL A 498 23.28 -22.68 16.57
CA VAL A 498 23.97 -22.67 17.87
C VAL A 498 23.23 -23.53 18.90
N ARG A 499 21.91 -23.41 19.01
CA ARG A 499 21.10 -24.24 19.92
C ARG A 499 21.16 -25.71 19.57
N ALA A 500 21.08 -26.04 18.28
CA ALA A 500 21.20 -27.41 17.80
C ALA A 500 22.60 -28.00 18.08
N ALA A 501 23.66 -27.19 17.95
CA ALA A 501 25.01 -27.63 18.26
C ALA A 501 25.22 -27.88 19.76
N ILE A 502 24.65 -27.03 20.64
CA ILE A 502 24.71 -27.22 22.10
C ILE A 502 24.17 -28.60 22.50
N THR A 503 23.01 -28.98 21.97
CA THR A 503 22.37 -30.26 22.28
C THR A 503 23.07 -31.43 21.60
N LYS A 504 23.39 -31.30 20.31
CA LYS A 504 24.04 -32.37 19.52
C LYS A 504 25.44 -32.72 20.02
N LEU A 505 26.22 -31.73 20.44
CA LEU A 505 27.60 -31.90 20.91
C LEU A 505 27.71 -31.98 22.44
N SER A 506 26.57 -31.96 23.16
CA SER A 506 26.53 -32.02 24.62
C SER A 506 27.39 -30.97 25.34
N LEU A 507 27.44 -29.75 24.78
CA LEU A 507 28.26 -28.65 25.30
C LEU A 507 27.58 -28.03 26.53
N LYS A 508 28.33 -27.88 27.62
CA LYS A 508 27.80 -27.44 28.93
C LYS A 508 28.47 -26.18 29.50
N ALA A 509 29.54 -25.70 28.87
CA ALA A 509 30.25 -24.50 29.29
C ALA A 509 30.45 -23.55 28.10
N LEU A 510 30.39 -22.24 28.38
CA LEU A 510 30.49 -21.18 27.37
C LEU A 510 31.87 -21.16 26.65
N PRO A 511 33.02 -21.36 27.33
CA PRO A 511 34.31 -21.47 26.65
C PRO A 511 34.36 -22.63 25.65
N ASP A 512 33.89 -23.81 26.05
CA ASP A 512 33.86 -25.00 25.20
C ASP A 512 32.97 -24.80 23.98
N LEU A 513 31.82 -24.13 24.17
CA LEU A 513 30.91 -23.78 23.09
C LEU A 513 31.55 -22.82 22.08
N MET A 514 32.16 -21.74 22.56
CA MET A 514 32.80 -20.77 21.68
C MET A 514 34.01 -21.37 20.95
N GLN A 515 34.78 -22.23 21.60
CA GLN A 515 35.92 -22.90 20.98
C GLN A 515 35.47 -23.94 19.94
N THR A 516 34.48 -24.77 20.29
CA THR A 516 33.98 -25.83 19.41
C THR A 516 33.30 -25.27 18.16
N LEU A 517 32.63 -24.13 18.28
CA LEU A 517 31.97 -23.44 17.17
C LEU A 517 32.82 -22.35 16.52
N SER A 518 34.13 -22.30 16.82
CA SER A 518 35.10 -21.40 16.21
C SER A 518 34.66 -19.93 16.23
N TRP A 519 34.26 -19.44 17.41
CA TRP A 519 33.83 -18.06 17.58
C TRP A 519 34.96 -17.08 17.21
N LYS A 520 34.66 -16.06 16.40
CA LYS A 520 35.67 -15.10 15.89
C LYS A 520 36.31 -14.26 17.01
N ASN A 521 35.57 -14.04 18.10
CA ASN A 521 36.06 -13.37 19.29
C ASN A 521 35.97 -14.34 20.49
N PRO A 522 37.10 -14.81 21.06
CA PRO A 522 37.11 -15.75 22.19
C PRO A 522 36.39 -15.23 23.44
N ASP A 523 36.33 -13.91 23.62
CA ASP A 523 35.64 -13.27 24.74
C ASP A 523 34.16 -12.98 24.44
N GLY A 524 33.70 -13.18 23.20
CA GLY A 524 32.37 -12.80 22.76
C GLY A 524 32.08 -11.29 22.87
N CYS A 525 30.85 -10.90 22.54
CA CYS A 525 30.37 -9.52 22.62
C CYS A 525 29.12 -9.43 23.49
N HIS A 526 28.65 -8.20 23.72
CA HIS A 526 27.43 -7.92 24.51
C HIS A 526 26.16 -8.59 23.96
N VAL A 527 26.15 -9.03 22.69
CA VAL A 527 25.02 -9.73 22.06
C VAL A 527 25.09 -11.24 22.28
N CYS A 528 26.23 -11.88 21.99
CA CYS A 528 26.31 -13.33 22.05
C CYS A 528 26.53 -13.88 23.45
N ARG A 529 27.28 -13.22 24.34
CA ARG A 529 27.54 -13.76 25.68
C ARG A 529 26.25 -14.06 26.47
N PRO A 530 25.30 -13.11 26.62
CA PRO A 530 24.05 -13.39 27.34
C PRO A 530 23.21 -14.47 26.64
N ALA A 531 23.15 -14.44 25.31
CA ALA A 531 22.39 -15.41 24.51
C ALA A 531 22.94 -16.84 24.66
N LEU A 532 24.26 -17.02 24.57
CA LEU A 532 24.91 -18.33 24.71
C LEU A 532 24.76 -18.88 26.13
N ASN A 533 24.92 -18.03 27.15
CA ASN A 533 24.70 -18.44 28.54
C ASN A 533 23.25 -18.89 28.78
N TYR A 534 22.28 -18.16 28.23
CA TYR A 534 20.87 -18.54 28.27
C TYR A 534 20.56 -19.84 27.50
N TYR A 535 21.20 -20.08 26.35
CA TYR A 535 20.99 -21.34 25.60
C TYR A 535 21.58 -22.55 26.31
N LEU A 536 22.75 -22.41 26.95
CA LEU A 536 23.32 -23.46 27.79
C LEU A 536 22.44 -23.75 29.01
N LEU A 537 21.92 -22.71 29.69
CA LEU A 537 20.95 -22.86 30.77
C LEU A 537 19.68 -23.59 30.32
N SER A 538 19.14 -23.21 29.16
CA SER A 538 17.90 -23.78 28.62
C SER A 538 18.08 -25.24 28.20
N ALA A 539 19.24 -25.59 27.66
CA ALA A 539 19.54 -26.96 27.22
C ALA A 539 19.91 -27.89 28.40
N TRP A 540 20.58 -27.38 29.42
CA TRP A 540 21.06 -28.18 30.57
C TRP A 540 20.76 -27.51 31.92
N PRO A 541 19.48 -27.33 32.31
CA PRO A 541 19.13 -26.72 33.60
C PRO A 541 19.76 -27.48 34.77
N GLY A 542 20.46 -26.76 35.66
CA GLY A 542 21.13 -27.34 36.84
C GLY A 542 22.41 -28.12 36.57
N VAL A 543 22.82 -28.27 35.30
CA VAL A 543 24.01 -29.05 34.90
C VAL A 543 25.01 -28.21 34.09
N TYR A 544 24.56 -27.17 33.38
CA TYR A 544 25.47 -26.24 32.71
C TYR A 544 26.32 -25.44 33.70
N GLN A 545 27.47 -24.97 33.23
CA GLN A 545 28.33 -24.06 33.97
C GLN A 545 27.93 -22.61 33.64
N ASP A 546 27.34 -21.92 34.61
CA ASP A 546 26.95 -20.52 34.47
C ASP A 546 28.17 -19.60 34.35
N ASP A 547 28.12 -18.67 33.40
CA ASP A 547 29.14 -17.63 33.23
C ASP A 547 28.65 -16.29 33.78
N SER A 548 29.13 -15.94 34.97
CA SER A 548 28.73 -14.71 35.67
C SER A 548 29.03 -13.43 34.88
N ARG A 549 30.00 -13.45 33.96
CA ARG A 549 30.34 -12.31 33.09
C ARG A 549 29.31 -12.06 31.98
N SER A 550 28.48 -13.06 31.68
CA SER A 550 27.44 -12.99 30.65
C SER A 550 26.12 -12.41 31.15
N ARG A 551 25.98 -12.23 32.47
CA ARG A 551 24.82 -11.55 33.07
C ARG A 551 24.93 -10.03 32.90
N PHE A 552 23.79 -9.35 32.82
CA PHE A 552 23.79 -7.89 32.81
C PHE A 552 24.44 -7.37 34.09
N ILE A 553 25.10 -6.21 34.01
CA ILE A 553 25.82 -5.64 35.15
C ILE A 553 24.92 -5.53 36.39
N ASN A 554 23.65 -5.16 36.20
CA ASN A 554 22.70 -5.04 37.30
C ASN A 554 22.40 -6.37 38.00
N GLU A 555 22.47 -7.48 37.28
CA GLU A 555 22.32 -8.83 37.83
C GLU A 555 23.62 -9.34 38.46
N ARG A 556 24.78 -8.84 38.02
CA ARG A 556 26.10 -9.20 38.56
C ARG A 556 26.38 -8.55 39.90
N VAL A 557 25.97 -7.29 40.07
CA VAL A 557 26.24 -6.51 41.28
C VAL A 557 25.00 -6.28 42.15
N HIS A 558 23.85 -6.84 41.75
CA HIS A 558 22.57 -6.65 42.43
C HIS A 558 22.21 -5.17 42.68
N ALA A 559 22.57 -4.29 41.74
CA ALA A 559 22.38 -2.84 41.82
C ALA A 559 22.10 -2.27 40.42
N ASN A 560 21.34 -1.17 40.31
CA ASN A 560 21.01 -0.55 39.01
C ASN A 560 21.92 0.65 38.73
N ILE A 561 22.56 0.66 37.55
CA ILE A 561 23.26 1.84 37.03
C ILE A 561 22.23 2.95 36.74
N GLN A 562 22.40 4.10 37.38
CA GLN A 562 21.55 5.27 37.19
C GLN A 562 21.87 5.99 35.87
N LYS A 563 20.96 6.86 35.40
CA LYS A 563 21.15 7.62 34.13
C LYS A 563 22.40 8.52 34.12
N ASP A 564 22.97 8.82 35.28
CA ASP A 564 24.20 9.59 35.45
C ASP A 564 25.48 8.73 35.47
N GLY A 565 25.35 7.41 35.33
CA GLY A 565 26.47 6.47 35.29
C GLY A 565 26.98 6.00 36.65
N THR A 566 26.28 6.29 37.76
CA THR A 566 26.59 5.77 39.10
C THR A 566 25.87 4.48 39.45
#